data_AF-Q9UUV0-F1
#
_entry.id   AF-Q9UUV0-F1
#
_cell.length_a   1.000
_cell.length_b   1.000
_cell.length_c   1.000
_cell.angle_alpha   90.00
_cell.angle_beta   90.00
_cell.angle_gamma   90.00
#
_symmetry.space_group_name_H-M   'P 1'
#
loop_
_entity.id
_entity.type
_entity.pdbx_description
1 polymer ?
#
loop_
_entity_poly.entity_id
_entity_poly.type
_entity_poly.pdbx_seq_one_letter_code
_entity_poly.pdbx_strand_id
1 'polypeptide(L)'
;GFRSYYSSLFSQFPQKARSPFMTILWQHDPFHNEWDFMCSVYSSIRNYLEQLNAQREKKITLQYWLHFAVPVMGVLGRENYLPTLGWDLVTMPNGTIDLMRIAMPLFRKNLQPMDGLCLFTKCQEGGLQVDNQHLVIA
;
A
#
# COMPACT_ATOMS: atom_id res chain seq x y z
N GLY A 1 -5.44 -0.29 1.30
CA GLY A 1 -4.57 -1.20 2.05
C GLY A 1 -3.94 -2.23 1.15
N PHE A 2 -3.23 -3.17 1.75
CA PHE A 2 -2.43 -4.22 1.11
C PHE A 2 -3.04 -4.78 -0.18
N ARG A 3 -4.27 -5.30 -0.11
CA ARG A 3 -4.92 -5.97 -1.25
C ARG A 3 -5.11 -5.10 -2.47
N SER A 4 -5.42 -3.81 -2.28
CA SER A 4 -5.58 -2.84 -3.37
C SER A 4 -4.23 -2.47 -3.98
N TYR A 5 -3.17 -2.44 -3.16
CA TYR A 5 -1.84 -2.06 -3.61
C TYR A 5 -1.15 -3.16 -4.43
N TYR A 6 -1.11 -4.40 -3.94
CA TYR A 6 -0.39 -5.50 -4.60
C TYR A 6 -1.24 -6.31 -5.57
N SER A 7 -2.55 -6.03 -5.68
CA SER A 7 -3.40 -6.76 -6.63
C SER A 7 -2.87 -6.75 -8.07
N SER A 8 -2.23 -5.64 -8.47
CA SER A 8 -1.66 -5.46 -9.80
C SER A 8 -0.47 -6.36 -10.11
N LEU A 9 0.17 -6.98 -9.10
CA LEU A 9 1.22 -7.99 -9.33
C LEU A 9 0.73 -9.21 -10.12
N PHE A 10 -0.57 -9.47 -10.05
CA PHE A 10 -1.21 -10.63 -10.64
C PHE A 10 -2.26 -10.22 -11.68
N SER A 11 -2.11 -9.05 -12.32
CA SER A 11 -3.08 -8.55 -13.30
C SER A 11 -3.26 -9.46 -14.51
N GLN A 12 -2.28 -10.30 -14.82
CA GLN A 12 -2.30 -11.33 -15.86
C GLN A 12 -3.18 -12.54 -15.52
N PHE A 13 -3.61 -12.69 -14.26
CA PHE A 13 -4.41 -13.82 -13.81
C PHE A 13 -5.88 -13.44 -13.60
N PRO A 14 -6.83 -14.37 -13.79
CA PRO A 14 -8.22 -14.16 -13.44
C PRO A 14 -8.40 -14.01 -11.92
N GLN A 15 -9.45 -13.32 -11.49
CA GLN A 15 -9.72 -13.05 -10.06
C GLN A 15 -9.70 -14.30 -9.18
N LYS A 16 -10.23 -15.43 -9.70
CA LYS A 16 -10.26 -16.73 -9.00
C LYS A 16 -8.86 -17.25 -8.64
N ALA A 17 -7.86 -17.00 -9.48
CA ALA A 17 -6.47 -17.37 -9.22
C ALA A 17 -5.73 -16.32 -8.38
N ARG A 18 -6.10 -15.03 -8.51
CA ARG A 18 -5.49 -13.93 -7.73
C ARG A 18 -5.82 -13.98 -6.24
N SER A 19 -7.06 -14.32 -5.89
CA SER A 19 -7.53 -14.23 -4.50
C SER A 19 -6.73 -15.15 -3.54
N PRO A 20 -6.43 -16.42 -3.89
CA PRO A 20 -5.53 -17.26 -3.09
C PRO A 20 -4.13 -16.66 -2.92
N PHE A 21 -3.48 -16.19 -3.99
CA PHE A 21 -2.16 -15.58 -3.93
C PHE A 21 -2.14 -14.37 -2.99
N MET A 22 -3.12 -13.48 -3.11
CA MET A 22 -3.27 -12.32 -2.24
C MET A 22 -3.49 -12.70 -0.77
N THR A 23 -4.11 -13.86 -0.51
CA THR A 23 -4.34 -14.35 0.85
C THR A 23 -3.05 -14.90 1.46
N ILE A 24 -2.30 -15.70 0.70
CA ILE A 24 -0.98 -16.22 1.10
C ILE A 24 -0.02 -15.07 1.38
N LEU A 25 0.09 -14.12 0.46
CA LEU A 25 1.01 -12.99 0.64
C LEU A 25 0.64 -12.14 1.85
N TRP A 26 -0.65 -11.90 2.10
CA TRP A 26 -1.10 -11.16 3.28
C TRP A 26 -0.70 -11.87 4.56
N GLN A 27 -1.00 -13.17 4.70
CA GLN A 27 -0.66 -13.95 5.90
C GLN A 27 0.82 -13.89 6.28
N HIS A 28 1.68 -13.65 5.30
CA HIS A 28 3.12 -13.63 5.46
C HIS A 28 3.76 -12.24 5.31
N ASP A 29 2.96 -11.20 5.17
CA ASP A 29 3.44 -9.83 4.99
C ASP A 29 4.10 -9.32 6.30
N PRO A 30 5.32 -8.76 6.29
CA PRO A 30 5.92 -8.23 7.51
C PRO A 30 5.41 -6.82 7.89
N PHE A 31 4.54 -6.22 7.06
CA PHE A 31 4.14 -4.81 7.14
C PHE A 31 2.68 -4.60 7.59
N HIS A 32 2.06 -5.57 8.25
CA HIS A 32 0.66 -5.48 8.70
C HIS A 32 0.37 -4.17 9.46
N ASN A 33 1.22 -3.83 10.43
CA ASN A 33 1.05 -2.63 11.25
C ASN A 33 1.15 -1.34 10.41
N GLU A 34 2.06 -1.30 9.46
CA GLU A 34 2.27 -0.18 8.54
C GLU A 34 1.07 -0.03 7.60
N TRP A 35 0.50 -1.14 7.12
CA TRP A 35 -0.74 -1.12 6.34
C TRP A 35 -1.91 -0.58 7.14
N ASP A 36 -2.10 -1.06 8.37
CA ASP A 36 -3.18 -0.62 9.24
C ASP A 36 -3.03 0.86 9.59
N PHE A 37 -1.80 1.28 9.92
CA PHE A 37 -1.47 2.68 10.19
C PHE A 37 -1.74 3.59 8.97
N MET A 38 -1.24 3.24 7.78
CA MET A 38 -1.51 4.00 6.57
C MET A 38 -3.01 4.08 6.25
N CYS A 39 -3.77 3.01 6.51
CA CYS A 39 -5.22 3.00 6.29
C CYS A 39 -5.96 3.84 7.33
N SER A 40 -5.49 3.85 8.58
CA SER A 40 -6.00 4.71 9.65
C SER A 40 -5.80 6.19 9.31
N VAL A 41 -4.58 6.59 8.93
CA VAL A 41 -4.26 7.97 8.53
C VAL A 41 -5.10 8.40 7.32
N TYR A 42 -5.22 7.56 6.29
CA TYR A 42 -6.11 7.83 5.16
C TYR A 42 -7.57 8.04 5.58
N SER A 43 -8.07 7.23 6.49
CA SER A 43 -9.45 7.34 6.97
C SER A 43 -9.67 8.67 7.68
N SER A 44 -8.71 9.12 8.50
CA SER A 44 -8.75 10.44 9.13
C SER A 44 -8.74 11.57 8.11
N ILE A 45 -7.85 11.52 7.11
CA ILE A 45 -7.78 12.52 6.03
C ILE A 45 -9.12 12.57 5.27
N ARG A 46 -9.63 11.41 4.86
CA ARG A 46 -10.89 11.31 4.11
C ARG A 46 -12.06 11.86 4.92
N ASN A 47 -12.16 11.50 6.20
CA ASN A 47 -13.23 11.98 7.09
C ASN A 47 -13.16 13.51 7.27
N TYR A 48 -11.95 14.07 7.42
CA TYR A 48 -11.76 15.52 7.52
C TYR A 48 -12.19 16.24 6.24
N LEU A 49 -11.80 15.74 5.06
CA LEU A 49 -12.21 16.32 3.78
C LEU A 49 -13.72 16.21 3.52
N GLU A 50 -14.34 15.11 3.97
CA GLU A 50 -15.80 14.93 3.90
C GLU A 50 -16.53 15.95 4.77
N GLN A 51 -16.01 16.26 5.98
CA GLN A 51 -16.59 17.27 6.88
C GLN A 51 -16.48 18.70 6.34
N LEU A 52 -15.40 19.01 5.61
CA LEU A 52 -15.21 20.34 5.01
C LEU A 52 -16.13 20.63 3.82
N ASN A 53 -17.03 19.71 3.45
CA ASN A 53 -17.80 19.81 2.21
C ASN A 53 -16.92 20.15 1.00
N ALA A 54 -15.65 19.68 0.99
CA ALA A 54 -14.72 19.78 -0.15
C ALA A 54 -15.16 18.87 -1.32
N GLN A 55 -16.48 18.71 -1.46
CA GLN A 55 -17.15 18.08 -2.56
C GLN A 55 -17.06 19.05 -3.73
N ARG A 56 -16.06 18.88 -4.60
CA ARG A 56 -16.32 18.76 -6.04
C ARG A 56 -15.13 18.46 -6.94
N GLU A 57 -13.88 18.79 -6.60
CA GLU A 57 -12.86 18.73 -7.67
C GLU A 57 -11.85 17.59 -7.57
N LYS A 58 -11.36 17.15 -6.41
CA LYS A 58 -10.51 15.93 -6.32
C LYS A 58 -10.64 15.16 -5.00
N LYS A 59 -11.38 14.05 -5.02
CA LYS A 59 -11.38 13.07 -3.93
C LYS A 59 -10.03 12.33 -3.90
N ILE A 60 -9.29 12.43 -2.80
CA ILE A 60 -8.10 11.61 -2.57
C ILE A 60 -8.55 10.15 -2.49
N THR A 61 -8.10 9.34 -3.44
CA THR A 61 -8.37 7.90 -3.44
C THR A 61 -7.34 7.20 -2.56
N LEU A 62 -7.71 6.03 -2.01
CA LEU A 62 -6.78 5.19 -1.26
C LEU A 62 -5.56 4.80 -2.09
N GLN A 63 -5.73 4.57 -3.39
CA GLN A 63 -4.63 4.24 -4.29
C GLN A 63 -3.67 5.43 -4.46
N TYR A 64 -4.20 6.65 -4.61
CA TYR A 64 -3.39 7.87 -4.70
C TYR A 64 -2.63 8.13 -3.40
N TRP A 65 -3.28 8.00 -2.24
CA TRP A 65 -2.62 8.08 -0.93
C TRP A 65 -1.47 7.06 -0.80
N LEU A 66 -1.73 5.78 -1.09
CA LEU A 66 -0.74 4.72 -0.94
C LEU A 66 0.46 4.87 -1.88
N HIS A 67 0.32 5.57 -3.00
CA HIS A 67 1.43 5.88 -3.88
C HIS A 67 2.54 6.67 -3.15
N PHE A 68 2.15 7.60 -2.27
CA PHE A 68 3.09 8.41 -1.49
C PHE A 68 3.41 7.78 -0.12
N ALA A 69 2.43 7.17 0.54
CA ALA A 69 2.63 6.67 1.89
C ALA A 69 3.56 5.43 1.96
N VAL A 70 3.47 4.52 0.98
CA VAL A 70 4.29 3.29 0.93
C VAL A 70 5.80 3.57 0.98
N PRO A 71 6.37 4.45 0.12
CA PRO A 71 7.80 4.74 0.18
C PRO A 71 8.21 5.45 1.48
N VAL A 72 7.36 6.33 2.03
CA VAL A 72 7.64 7.01 3.30
C VAL A 72 7.69 6.03 4.48
N MET A 73 6.78 5.05 4.49
CA MET A 73 6.73 3.99 5.51
C MET A 73 7.80 2.91 5.34
N GLY A 74 8.60 2.96 4.26
CA GLY A 74 9.58 1.92 3.95
C GLY A 74 8.95 0.56 3.62
N VAL A 75 7.67 0.56 3.22
CA VAL A 75 6.98 -0.65 2.74
C VAL A 75 7.47 -0.95 1.32
N LEU A 76 7.64 -2.23 1.00
CA LEU A 76 8.19 -2.63 -0.30
C LEU A 76 7.30 -2.19 -1.48
N GLY A 77 7.91 -1.56 -2.47
CA GLY A 77 7.28 -1.31 -3.76
C GLY A 77 6.83 -2.62 -4.43
N ARG A 78 5.87 -2.50 -5.36
CA ARG A 78 5.26 -3.67 -6.04
C ARG A 78 6.32 -4.53 -6.73
N GLU A 79 7.16 -3.88 -7.51
CA GLU A 79 8.23 -4.48 -8.31
C GLU A 79 9.25 -5.26 -7.48
N ASN A 80 9.46 -4.88 -6.22
CA ASN A 80 10.44 -5.50 -5.34
C ASN A 80 9.82 -6.47 -4.33
N TYR A 81 8.48 -6.50 -4.18
CA TYR A 81 7.81 -7.23 -3.11
C TYR A 81 8.07 -8.75 -3.16
N LEU A 82 7.76 -9.38 -4.30
CA LEU A 82 7.96 -10.83 -4.47
C LEU A 82 9.44 -11.23 -4.30
N PRO A 83 10.40 -10.68 -5.06
CA PRO A 83 11.80 -11.11 -4.96
C PRO A 83 12.42 -10.83 -3.58
N THR A 84 12.11 -9.68 -2.96
CA THR A 84 12.69 -9.33 -1.65
C THR A 84 12.21 -10.27 -0.54
N LEU A 85 10.94 -10.70 -0.61
CA LEU A 85 10.37 -11.64 0.35
C LEU A 85 10.55 -13.11 -0.07
N GLY A 86 11.23 -13.37 -1.19
CA GLY A 86 11.53 -14.71 -1.69
C GLY A 86 10.32 -15.47 -2.22
N TRP A 87 9.29 -14.77 -2.69
CA TRP A 87 8.13 -15.36 -3.36
C TRP A 87 8.35 -15.46 -4.86
N ASP A 88 7.85 -16.54 -5.46
CA ASP A 88 7.84 -16.72 -6.91
C ASP A 88 6.60 -17.50 -7.36
N LEU A 89 6.26 -17.35 -8.64
CA LEU A 89 5.20 -18.09 -9.31
C LEU A 89 5.80 -19.33 -9.97
N VAL A 90 5.44 -20.50 -9.44
CA VAL A 90 5.97 -21.79 -9.87
C VAL A 90 4.92 -22.53 -10.69
N THR A 91 5.33 -23.08 -11.83
CA THR A 91 4.47 -23.99 -12.61
C THR A 91 4.59 -25.40 -12.03
N MET A 92 3.47 -25.91 -11.52
CA MET A 92 3.36 -27.24 -10.95
C MET A 92 3.33 -28.32 -12.06
N PRO A 93 3.66 -29.59 -11.75
CA PRO A 93 3.67 -30.68 -12.74
C PRO A 93 2.33 -30.90 -13.48
N ASN A 94 1.22 -30.49 -12.88
CA ASN A 94 -0.12 -30.55 -13.48
C ASN A 94 -0.44 -29.36 -14.40
N GLY A 95 0.53 -28.48 -14.68
CA GLY A 95 0.37 -27.28 -15.51
C GLY A 95 -0.29 -26.09 -14.81
N THR A 96 -0.63 -26.20 -13.53
CA THR A 96 -1.17 -25.07 -12.74
C THR A 96 -0.04 -24.18 -12.22
N ILE A 97 -0.33 -22.91 -12.00
CA ILE A 97 0.61 -21.96 -11.40
C ILE A 97 0.25 -21.80 -9.93
N ASP A 98 1.26 -21.93 -9.06
CA ASP A 98 1.13 -21.72 -7.63
C ASP A 98 2.14 -20.68 -7.13
N LEU A 99 1.87 -20.09 -5.97
CA LEU A 99 2.73 -19.10 -5.35
C LEU A 99 3.52 -19.76 -4.22
N MET A 100 4.84 -19.83 -4.36
CA MET A 100 5.71 -20.51 -3.41
C MET A 100 6.82 -19.60 -2.90
N ARG A 101 7.21 -19.80 -1.65
CA ARG A 101 8.40 -19.15 -1.09
C ARG A 101 9.62 -20.00 -1.42
N ILE A 102 10.49 -19.47 -2.27
CA ILE A 102 11.67 -20.18 -2.79
C ILE A 102 12.99 -19.65 -2.21
N ALA A 103 12.96 -18.53 -1.49
CA ALA A 103 14.13 -17.95 -0.84
C ALA A 103 13.79 -17.38 0.53
N MET A 104 14.82 -17.22 1.38
CA MET A 104 14.67 -16.50 2.64
C MET A 104 14.43 -15.00 2.35
N PRO A 105 13.54 -14.33 3.10
CA PRO A 105 13.35 -12.89 2.97
C PRO A 105 14.65 -12.13 3.23
N LEU A 106 15.09 -11.33 2.27
CA LEU A 106 16.25 -10.44 2.40
C LEU A 106 15.80 -9.06 2.88
N PHE A 107 14.88 -9.03 3.85
CA PHE A 107 14.29 -7.81 4.37
C PHE A 107 14.80 -7.53 5.79
N ARG A 108 15.31 -6.31 6.02
CA ARG A 108 15.61 -5.81 7.36
C ARG A 108 14.62 -4.70 7.70
N LYS A 109 13.88 -4.91 8.79
CA LYS A 109 12.90 -3.94 9.27
C LYS A 109 13.61 -2.75 9.91
N ASN A 110 13.73 -1.65 9.17
CA ASN A 110 14.20 -0.37 9.69
C ASN A 110 12.99 0.52 9.99
N LEU A 111 12.43 0.36 11.18
CA LEU A 111 11.33 1.19 11.66
C LEU A 111 11.88 2.45 12.32
N GLN A 112 11.58 3.61 11.75
CA GLN A 112 11.64 4.87 12.47
C GLN A 112 10.29 5.13 13.13
N PRO A 113 10.23 5.63 14.38
CA PRO A 113 8.97 6.09 14.95
C PRO A 113 8.33 7.13 14.01
N MET A 114 7.08 6.91 13.63
CA MET A 114 6.35 7.80 12.72
C MET A 114 4.94 8.01 13.25
N ASP A 115 4.59 9.27 13.49
CA ASP A 115 3.20 9.67 13.75
C ASP A 115 2.47 10.02 12.45
N GLY A 116 1.14 10.11 12.52
CA GLY A 116 0.29 10.28 11.34
C GLY A 116 0.45 11.63 10.65
N LEU A 117 0.76 12.69 11.41
CA LEU A 117 1.00 14.02 10.86
C LEU A 117 2.32 14.06 10.12
N CYS A 118 3.38 13.49 10.69
CA CYS A 118 4.70 13.35 10.07
C CYS A 118 4.61 12.57 8.76
N LEU A 119 3.87 11.45 8.74
CA LEU A 119 3.62 10.70 7.51
C LEU A 119 2.93 11.58 6.45
N PHE A 120 1.87 12.29 6.85
CA PHE A 120 1.13 13.16 5.94
C PHE A 120 2.00 14.29 5.37
N THR A 121 2.75 15.00 6.22
CA THR A 121 3.66 16.07 5.82
C THR A 121 4.71 15.57 4.84
N LYS A 122 5.35 14.42 5.12
CA LYS A 122 6.32 13.80 4.20
C LYS A 122 5.69 13.43 2.86
N CYS A 123 4.45 12.95 2.85
CA CYS A 123 3.73 12.70 1.60
C CYS A 123 3.48 14.00 0.82
N GLN A 124 3.14 15.11 1.49
CA GLN A 124 2.97 16.42 0.84
C GLN A 124 4.28 16.96 0.26
N GLU A 125 5.38 16.85 0.99
CA GLU A 125 6.73 17.17 0.50
C GLU A 125 7.09 16.34 -0.74
N GLY A 126 6.63 15.09 -0.79
CA GLY A 126 6.74 14.20 -1.95
C GLY A 126 5.79 14.52 -3.12
N GLY A 127 4.93 15.54 -2.98
CA GLY A 127 4.02 15.99 -4.04
C GLY A 127 2.57 15.50 -3.90
N LEU A 128 2.18 14.92 -2.75
CA LEU A 128 0.77 14.66 -2.46
C LEU A 128 0.01 15.99 -2.41
N GLN A 129 -0.85 16.22 -3.41
CA GLN A 129 -1.72 17.38 -3.43
C GLN A 129 -3.04 17.03 -2.72
N VAL A 130 -3.26 17.70 -1.60
CA VAL A 130 -4.57 17.78 -0.95
C VAL A 130 -5.09 19.17 -1.26
N ASP A 131 -6.21 19.25 -1.97
CA ASP A 131 -6.76 20.53 -2.41
C ASP A 131 -7.13 21.38 -1.19
N ASN A 132 -6.26 22.32 -0.88
CA ASN A 132 -6.39 23.27 0.22
C ASN A 132 -6.30 24.67 -0.38
N GLN A 133 -7.27 25.05 -1.20
CA GLN A 133 -7.43 26.46 -1.56
C GLN A 133 -7.94 27.34 -0.40
N HIS A 134 -8.16 26.80 0.81
CA HIS A 134 -8.63 27.57 1.97
C HIS A 134 -7.85 27.33 3.28
N LEU A 135 -6.56 27.01 3.22
CA LEU A 135 -5.65 27.30 4.35
C LEU A 135 -4.99 28.68 4.15
N VAL A 136 -5.82 29.71 4.00
CA VAL A 136 -5.39 31.07 4.36
C VAL A 136 -5.79 31.25 5.80
N ILE A 137 -4.81 31.19 6.69
CA ILE A 137 -4.93 31.79 8.02
C ILE A 137 -5.09 33.29 7.77
N ALA A 138 -6.31 33.80 7.95
CA ALA A 138 -6.61 35.21 8.14
C ALA A 138 -7.66 35.31 9.26
#